data_AF-A0A5R8NB55-F1
#
_entry.id   AF-A0A5R8NB55-F1
#
_cell.length_a   1.000
_cell.length_b   1.000
_cell.length_c   1.000
_cell.angle_alpha   90.00
_cell.angle_beta   90.00
_cell.angle_gamma   90.00
#
_symmetry.space_group_name_H-M   'P 1'
#
loop_
_entity.id
_entity.type
_entity.pdbx_description
1 polymer ?
#
loop_
_entity_poly.entity_id
_entity_poly.type
_entity_poly.pdbx_seq_one_letter_code
_entity_poly.pdbx_strand_id
1 'polypeptide(L)'
;MSGYSVEWAALHREARVYDELERNAKEARDDLRAAFARDRNTLGHDMYGAELARSMPEIERGIFDAFKTYIDELERVASDLNVNARTYERAERPPGERG
;
A
#
# COMPACT_ATOMS: atom_id res chain seq x y z
N MET A 1 -6.92 -38.36 2.03
CA MET A 1 -7.45 -36.99 2.01
C MET A 1 -6.33 -36.09 1.55
N SER A 2 -6.40 -35.54 0.34
CA SER A 2 -5.45 -34.49 -0.08
C SER A 2 -5.94 -33.20 0.56
N GLY A 3 -5.37 -32.86 1.71
CA GLY A 3 -5.61 -31.57 2.35
C GLY A 3 -4.90 -30.49 1.56
N TYR A 4 -5.51 -29.31 1.44
CA TYR A 4 -4.82 -28.12 0.96
C TYR A 4 -3.73 -27.77 1.98
N SER A 5 -2.46 -27.89 1.59
CA SER A 5 -1.31 -27.38 2.35
C SER A 5 -0.75 -26.16 1.65
N VAL A 6 -0.57 -25.07 2.40
CA VAL A 6 0.11 -23.86 1.92
C VAL A 6 1.46 -23.80 2.60
N GLU A 7 2.53 -23.68 1.82
CA GLU A 7 3.88 -23.51 2.36
C GLU A 7 4.01 -22.14 3.03
N TRP A 8 4.42 -22.09 4.30
CA TRP A 8 4.67 -20.83 5.02
C TRP A 8 5.66 -19.91 4.28
N ALA A 9 6.64 -20.50 3.59
CA ALA A 9 7.60 -19.75 2.79
C ALA A 9 6.95 -19.03 1.60
N ALA A 10 5.88 -19.59 1.02
CA ALA A 10 5.11 -18.94 -0.03
C ALA A 10 4.35 -17.72 0.52
N LEU A 11 3.76 -17.81 1.71
CA LEU A 11 3.09 -16.70 2.37
C LEU A 11 4.05 -15.54 2.68
N HIS A 12 5.28 -15.82 3.12
CA HIS A 12 6.29 -14.78 3.31
C HIS A 12 6.77 -14.15 2.00
N ARG A 13 6.91 -14.93 0.93
CA ARG A 13 7.24 -14.38 -0.40
C ARG A 13 6.14 -13.43 -0.87
N GLU A 14 4.89 -13.83 -0.70
CA GLU A 14 3.75 -13.00 -1.09
C GLU A 14 3.67 -11.73 -0.24
N ALA A 15 3.86 -11.82 1.08
CA ALA A 15 3.88 -10.65 1.95
C ALA A 15 4.90 -9.60 1.48
N ARG A 16 6.08 -10.03 1.01
CA ARG A 16 7.11 -9.11 0.48
C ARG A 16 6.68 -8.41 -0.81
N VAL A 17 5.86 -9.05 -1.65
CA VAL A 17 5.29 -8.42 -2.85
C VAL A 17 4.37 -7.28 -2.42
N TYR A 18 3.50 -7.51 -1.44
CA TYR A 18 2.64 -6.45 -0.89
C TYR A 18 3.45 -5.33 -0.23
N ASP A 19 4.52 -5.63 0.51
CA ASP A 19 5.43 -4.61 1.05
C ASP A 19 6.06 -3.76 -0.05
N GLU A 20 6.37 -4.35 -1.22
CA GLU A 20 6.93 -3.63 -2.37
C GLU A 20 5.89 -2.75 -3.05
N LEU A 21 4.68 -3.25 -3.25
CA LEU A 21 3.56 -2.45 -3.75
C LEU A 21 3.27 -1.26 -2.83
N GLU A 22 3.33 -1.47 -1.51
CA GLU A 22 3.12 -0.41 -0.52
C GLU A 22 4.17 0.68 -0.64
N ARG A 23 5.45 0.32 -0.79
CA ARG A 23 6.55 1.27 -1.02
C ARG A 23 6.33 2.07 -2.30
N ASN A 24 6.03 1.39 -3.41
CA ASN A 24 5.79 2.04 -4.70
C ASN A 24 4.59 3.02 -4.63
N ALA A 25 3.53 2.64 -3.92
CA ALA A 25 2.36 3.52 -3.72
C ALA A 25 2.71 4.75 -2.86
N LYS A 26 3.54 4.58 -1.82
CA LYS A 26 4.03 5.71 -1.00
C LYS A 26 4.90 6.66 -1.82
N GLU A 27 5.81 6.14 -2.65
CA GLU A 27 6.65 6.95 -3.54
C GLU A 27 5.80 7.74 -4.53
N ALA A 28 4.87 7.08 -5.22
CA ALA A 28 3.96 7.75 -6.16
C ALA A 28 3.11 8.85 -5.49
N ARG A 29 2.62 8.59 -4.27
CA ARG A 29 1.90 9.59 -3.47
C ARG A 29 2.79 10.81 -3.16
N ASP A 30 4.03 10.58 -2.76
CA ASP A 30 4.94 11.64 -2.34
C ASP A 30 5.41 12.48 -3.54
N ASP A 31 5.70 11.85 -4.68
CA ASP A 31 5.98 12.53 -5.95
C ASP A 31 4.80 13.39 -6.40
N LEU A 32 3.58 12.85 -6.31
CA LEU A 32 2.37 13.58 -6.67
C LEU A 32 2.15 14.77 -5.73
N ARG A 33 2.37 14.61 -4.42
CA ARG A 33 2.30 15.72 -3.46
C ARG A 33 3.31 16.81 -3.77
N ALA A 34 4.52 16.45 -4.17
CA ALA A 34 5.53 17.40 -4.61
C ALA A 34 5.09 18.16 -5.87
N ALA A 35 4.45 17.47 -6.84
CA ALA A 35 3.88 18.09 -8.03
C ALA A 35 2.76 19.09 -7.69
N PHE A 36 1.79 18.70 -6.86
CA PHE A 36 0.74 19.61 -6.39
C PHE A 36 1.32 20.84 -5.70
N ALA A 37 2.33 20.68 -4.84
CA ALA A 37 2.98 21.79 -4.16
C ALA A 37 3.71 22.75 -5.12
N ARG A 38 4.39 22.21 -6.13
CA ARG A 38 5.09 22.99 -7.17
C ARG A 38 4.12 23.78 -8.05
N ASP A 39 3.06 23.11 -8.51
CA ASP A 39 2.19 23.62 -9.58
C ASP A 39 1.01 24.45 -9.02
N ARG A 40 0.78 24.46 -7.70
CA ARG A 40 -0.22 25.31 -7.05
C ARG A 40 -0.04 26.80 -7.36
N ASN A 41 1.20 27.24 -7.63
CA ASN A 41 1.52 28.63 -7.95
C ASN A 41 1.44 28.97 -9.46
N THR A 42 1.13 28.00 -10.33
CA THR A 42 1.10 28.19 -11.79
C THR A 42 -0.29 28.26 -12.39
N LEU A 43 -1.34 28.15 -11.56
CA LEU A 43 -2.73 28.30 -12.03
C LEU A 43 -2.95 29.75 -12.48
N GLY A 44 -3.15 29.93 -13.79
CA GLY A 44 -3.34 31.24 -14.41
C GLY A 44 -4.54 32.01 -13.84
N HIS A 45 -4.51 33.34 -13.98
CA HIS A 45 -5.56 34.23 -13.46
C HIS A 45 -6.79 34.37 -14.39
N ASP A 46 -6.95 33.46 -15.36
CA ASP A 46 -8.15 33.43 -16.20
C ASP A 46 -9.33 32.74 -15.49
N MET A 47 -10.53 32.83 -16.06
CA MET A 47 -11.72 32.22 -15.44
C MET A 47 -11.61 30.69 -15.27
N TYR A 48 -10.85 30.03 -16.15
CA TYR A 48 -10.64 28.59 -16.07
C TYR A 48 -9.67 28.23 -14.93
N GLY A 49 -8.57 28.95 -14.80
CA GLY A 49 -7.60 28.80 -13.71
C GLY A 49 -8.17 29.16 -12.35
N ALA A 50 -9.08 30.15 -12.28
CA ALA A 50 -9.79 30.49 -11.05
C ALA A 50 -10.77 29.37 -10.59
N GLU A 51 -11.52 28.79 -11.53
CA GLU A 51 -12.43 27.67 -11.24
C GLU A 51 -11.66 26.38 -10.90
N LEU A 52 -10.55 26.14 -11.59
CA LEU A 52 -9.64 25.05 -11.28
C LEU A 52 -9.07 25.25 -9.86
N ALA A 53 -8.53 26.42 -9.54
CA ALA A 53 -8.02 26.74 -8.20
C ALA A 53 -9.06 26.53 -7.09
N ARG A 54 -10.35 26.74 -7.39
CA ARG A 54 -11.44 26.50 -6.44
C ARG A 54 -11.72 25.02 -6.18
N SER A 55 -11.66 24.18 -7.22
CA SER A 55 -11.92 22.74 -7.14
C SER A 55 -10.68 21.93 -6.76
N MET A 56 -9.47 22.46 -6.99
CA MET A 56 -8.19 21.79 -6.73
C MET A 56 -8.07 21.20 -5.32
N PRO A 57 -8.44 21.90 -4.21
CA PRO A 57 -8.29 21.32 -2.87
C PRO A 57 -9.13 20.06 -2.65
N GLU A 58 -10.32 20.00 -3.24
CA GLU A 58 -11.20 18.83 -3.12
C GLU A 58 -10.70 17.66 -3.96
N ILE A 59 -10.23 17.95 -5.19
CA ILE A 59 -9.58 16.96 -6.06
C ILE A 59 -8.34 16.39 -5.38
N GLU A 60 -7.48 17.25 -4.84
CA GLU A 60 -6.26 16.89 -4.12
C GLU A 60 -6.58 15.99 -2.92
N ARG A 61 -7.58 16.37 -2.10
CA ARG A 61 -8.04 15.57 -0.96
C ARG A 61 -8.51 14.18 -1.42
N GLY A 62 -9.38 14.10 -2.42
CA GLY A 62 -9.93 12.83 -2.91
C GLY A 62 -8.84 11.87 -3.42
N ILE A 63 -7.83 12.41 -4.11
CA ILE A 63 -6.68 11.61 -4.58
C ILE A 63 -5.86 11.08 -3.40
N PHE A 64 -5.53 11.93 -2.41
CA PHE A 64 -4.72 11.49 -1.27
C PHE A 64 -5.46 10.57 -0.31
N ASP A 65 -6.78 10.72 -0.18
CA ASP A 65 -7.62 9.78 0.56
C ASP A 65 -7.61 8.40 -0.11
N ALA A 66 -7.72 8.33 -1.45
CA ALA A 66 -7.63 7.08 -2.19
C ALA A 66 -6.25 6.41 -2.03
N PHE A 67 -5.15 7.18 -2.12
CA PHE A 67 -3.81 6.66 -1.82
C PHE A 67 -3.71 6.11 -0.41
N LYS A 68 -4.28 6.81 0.58
CA LYS A 68 -4.28 6.34 1.96
C LYS A 68 -5.00 5.00 2.09
N THR A 69 -6.23 4.90 1.57
CA THR A 69 -7.01 3.66 1.65
C THR A 69 -6.27 2.49 0.99
N TYR A 70 -5.68 2.71 -0.17
CA TYR A 70 -4.94 1.66 -0.89
C TYR A 70 -3.68 1.22 -0.12
N ILE A 71 -2.89 2.15 0.40
CA ILE A 71 -1.70 1.84 1.20
C ILE A 71 -2.08 1.07 2.47
N ASP A 72 -3.12 1.51 3.19
CA ASP A 72 -3.61 0.84 4.39
C ASP A 72 -4.07 -0.61 4.08
N GLU A 73 -4.66 -0.84 2.91
CA GLU A 73 -5.06 -2.18 2.47
C GLU A 73 -3.85 -3.07 2.18
N LEU A 74 -2.82 -2.56 1.49
CA LEU A 74 -1.60 -3.30 1.21
C LEU A 74 -0.88 -3.72 2.50
N GLU A 75 -0.74 -2.78 3.45
CA GLU A 75 -0.12 -3.04 4.77
C GLU A 75 -0.90 -4.12 5.53
N ARG A 76 -2.24 -4.03 5.52
CA ARG A 76 -3.10 -5.03 6.17
C ARG A 76 -2.91 -6.42 5.57
N VAL A 77 -2.90 -6.54 4.24
CA VAL A 77 -2.71 -7.83 3.57
C VAL A 77 -1.34 -8.43 3.85
N ALA A 78 -0.26 -7.63 3.78
CA ALA A 78 1.09 -8.07 4.12
C ALA A 78 1.18 -8.55 5.57
N SER A 79 0.54 -7.83 6.51
CA SER A 79 0.47 -8.21 7.92
C SER A 79 -0.25 -9.54 8.12
N ASP A 80 -1.44 -9.71 7.51
CA ASP A 80 -2.23 -10.94 7.60
C ASP A 80 -1.47 -12.14 7.02
N LEU A 81 -0.78 -11.97 5.88
CA LEU A 81 0.06 -13.02 5.29
C LEU A 81 1.21 -13.43 6.22
N ASN A 82 1.88 -12.47 6.84
CA ASN A 82 2.96 -12.74 7.80
C ASN A 82 2.46 -13.44 9.07
N VAL A 83 1.28 -13.07 9.57
CA VAL A 83 0.64 -13.74 10.72
C VAL A 83 0.30 -15.18 10.39
N ASN A 84 -0.28 -15.42 9.21
CA ASN A 84 -0.60 -16.78 8.74
C ASN A 84 0.68 -17.60 8.54
N ALA A 85 1.72 -17.05 7.89
CA ALA A 85 3.00 -17.73 7.68
C ALA A 85 3.61 -18.25 9.00
N ARG A 86 3.61 -17.41 10.05
CA ARG A 86 4.09 -17.81 11.38
C ARG A 86 3.25 -18.92 12.02
N THR A 87 1.95 -18.95 11.74
CA THR A 87 1.06 -20.01 12.23
C THR A 87 1.40 -21.34 11.56
N TYR A 88 1.60 -21.35 10.24
CA TYR A 88 2.00 -22.55 9.49
C TYR A 88 3.41 -23.02 9.86
N GLU A 89 4.38 -22.10 9.99
CA GLU A 89 5.75 -22.45 10.38
C GLU A 89 5.78 -23.16 11.75
N ARG A 90 5.00 -22.68 12.73
CA ARG A 90 4.90 -23.32 14.05
C ARG A 90 4.26 -24.71 14.00
N ALA A 91 3.31 -24.92 13.09
CA ALA A 91 2.67 -26.22 12.91
C ALA A 91 3.61 -27.22 12.24
N GLU A 92 4.45 -26.75 11.30
CA GLU A 92 5.44 -27.58 10.59
C GLU A 92 6.73 -27.81 11.37
N ARG A 93 7.08 -26.93 12.32
CA ARG A 93 8.23 -27.07 13.23
C ARG A 93 7.79 -27.05 14.69
N PRO A 94 7.23 -28.16 15.21
CA PRO A 94 6.89 -28.24 16.62
C PRO A 94 8.15 -28.05 17.49
N PRO A 95 8.04 -27.39 18.66
CA PRO A 95 9.17 -27.16 19.55
C PRO A 95 9.72 -28.49 20.09
N GLY A 96 10.69 -29.06 19.38
CA GLY A 96 11.27 -30.37 19.66
C GLY A 96 12.21 -30.87 18.57
N GLU A 97 12.00 -30.47 17.32
CA GLU A 97 12.89 -30.80 16.20
C GLU A 97 13.98 -29.72 16.03
N ARG A 98 14.91 -29.67 17.00
CA ARG A 98 16.25 -29.13 16.78
C ARG A 98 17.19 -30.33 16.69
N GLY A 99 17.29 -30.89 15.48
CA GLY A 99 18.40 -31.77 15.09
C GLY A 99 19.56 -30.93 14.57
#